data_AF-A0A3E0N0L9-F1
#
_entry.id   AF-A0A3E0N0L9-F1
#
_cell.length_a   1.000
_cell.length_b   1.000
_cell.length_c   1.000
_cell.angle_alpha   90.00
_cell.angle_beta   90.00
_cell.angle_gamma   90.00
#
_symmetry.space_group_name_H-M   'P 1'
#
loop_
_entity.id
_entity.type
_entity.pdbx_description
1 polymer ?
#
loop_
_entity_poly.entity_id
_entity_poly.type
_entity_poly.pdbx_seq_one_letter_code
_entity_poly.pdbx_strand_id
1 'polypeptide(L)'
;MKIGGVDPQSLPKEHILVLPRGDQQVVFRAVGVPDMDEFETLCPEPKPPGKLTKDGWEPNEGDENWKTQMLHHGRRRMAYMAIKTLAASDIEWDTVDPDSPKTWTNWETDLREAGFSQVEINRITQLVWEANCLDEEKLERARKVFLRGQQQESGESSGLPTEPESTPSGEPASA
;
A
#
# COMPACT_ATOMS: atom_id res chain seq x y z
N MET A 1 -0.53 17.97 -3.66
CA MET A 1 -1.29 17.72 -4.92
C MET A 1 -2.67 17.26 -4.53
N LYS A 2 -3.74 17.68 -5.24
CA LYS A 2 -5.09 17.18 -5.02
C LYS A 2 -5.54 16.37 -6.22
N ILE A 3 -6.27 15.28 -5.98
CA ILE A 3 -6.84 14.41 -7.02
C ILE A 3 -8.35 14.42 -6.82
N GLY A 4 -9.12 14.96 -7.77
CA GLY A 4 -10.58 15.08 -7.63
C GLY A 4 -11.01 15.88 -6.39
N GLY A 5 -10.27 16.92 -6.02
CA GLY A 5 -10.53 17.73 -4.81
C GLY A 5 -10.06 17.12 -3.49
N VAL A 6 -9.67 15.84 -3.48
CA VAL A 6 -9.15 15.14 -2.30
C VAL A 6 -7.66 15.37 -2.17
N ASP A 7 -7.20 15.73 -0.98
CA ASP A 7 -5.78 15.74 -0.63
C ASP A 7 -5.37 14.37 -0.08
N PRO A 8 -4.50 13.60 -0.76
CA PRO A 8 -4.04 12.32 -0.26
C PRO A 8 -3.36 12.41 1.12
N GLN A 9 -2.79 13.57 1.47
CA GLN A 9 -2.15 13.76 2.77
C GLN A 9 -3.15 13.88 3.93
N SER A 10 -4.41 14.23 3.66
CA SER A 10 -5.45 14.31 4.68
C SER A 10 -6.14 12.97 4.97
N LEU A 11 -5.79 11.91 4.24
CA LEU A 11 -6.40 10.59 4.41
C LEU A 11 -5.67 9.75 5.47
N PRO A 12 -6.37 8.82 6.15
CA PRO A 12 -5.73 7.90 7.09
C PRO A 12 -4.67 7.06 6.37
N LYS A 13 -3.47 6.98 6.96
CA LYS A 13 -2.34 6.18 6.45
C LYS A 13 -2.09 4.91 7.26
N GLU A 14 -2.85 4.73 8.34
CA GLU A 14 -2.62 3.71 9.36
C GLU A 14 -3.70 2.62 9.27
N HIS A 15 -3.26 1.37 9.26
CA HIS A 15 -4.07 0.19 9.44
C HIS A 15 -3.80 -0.37 10.85
N ILE A 16 -4.85 -0.85 11.53
CA ILE A 16 -4.76 -1.33 12.90
C ILE A 16 -5.27 -2.76 12.98
N LEU A 17 -4.48 -3.64 13.61
CA LEU A 17 -4.88 -4.99 13.99
C LEU A 17 -4.86 -5.10 15.51
N VAL A 18 -5.95 -5.60 16.08
CA VAL A 18 -6.06 -5.86 17.52
C VAL A 18 -6.14 -7.37 17.73
N LEU A 19 -5.21 -7.91 18.53
CA LEU A 19 -5.17 -9.31 18.93
C LEU A 19 -5.52 -9.41 20.43
N PRO A 20 -6.75 -9.84 20.77
CA PRO A 20 -7.15 -9.97 22.17
C PRO A 20 -6.47 -11.16 22.86
N ARG A 21 -6.12 -10.96 24.13
CA ARG A 21 -5.40 -11.90 25.01
C ARG A 21 -6.01 -11.85 26.42
N GLY A 22 -7.14 -12.53 26.61
CA GLY A 22 -7.91 -12.43 27.86
C GLY A 22 -8.35 -10.98 28.10
N ASP A 23 -7.88 -10.39 29.20
CA ASP A 23 -8.20 -9.00 29.59
C ASP A 23 -7.28 -7.96 28.94
N GLN A 24 -6.23 -8.38 28.24
CA GLN A 24 -5.28 -7.50 27.56
C GLN A 24 -5.41 -7.61 26.04
N GLN A 25 -4.88 -6.61 25.33
CA GLN A 25 -4.88 -6.57 23.86
C GLN A 25 -3.49 -6.23 23.37
N VAL A 26 -3.02 -6.94 22.35
CA VAL A 26 -1.85 -6.53 21.58
C VAL A 26 -2.35 -5.77 20.37
N VAL A 27 -1.83 -4.56 20.16
CA VAL A 27 -2.24 -3.68 19.07
C VAL A 27 -1.08 -3.48 18.11
N PHE A 28 -1.27 -3.87 16.85
CA PHE A 28 -0.35 -3.57 15.76
C PHE A 28 -0.90 -2.41 14.94
N ARG A 29 -0.01 -1.47 14.64
CA ARG A 29 -0.21 -0.29 13.80
C ARG A 29 0.72 -0.38 12.60
N ALA A 30 0.14 -0.25 11.42
CA ALA A 30 0.82 -0.44 10.16
C ALA A 30 0.66 0.79 9.28
N VAL A 31 1.78 1.34 8.81
CA VAL A 31 1.81 2.45 7.85
C VAL A 31 2.54 2.00 6.59
N GLY A 32 1.93 2.20 5.43
CA GLY A 32 2.54 1.79 4.16
C GLY A 32 3.91 2.46 3.95
N VAL A 33 4.86 1.69 3.41
CA VAL A 33 6.19 2.19 3.08
C VAL A 33 6.07 3.19 1.92
N PRO A 34 6.60 4.42 2.05
CA PRO A 34 6.41 5.47 1.04
C PRO A 34 7.13 5.15 -0.29
N ASP A 35 8.32 4.55 -0.21
CA ASP A 35 9.17 4.18 -1.34
C ASP A 35 10.14 3.05 -0.94
N MET A 36 10.84 2.48 -1.91
CA MET A 36 11.76 1.37 -1.71
C MET A 36 13.23 1.77 -1.89
N ASP A 37 13.55 3.06 -1.94
CA ASP A 37 14.88 3.55 -2.34
C ASP A 37 15.96 3.12 -1.33
N GLU A 38 15.64 3.16 -0.04
CA GLU A 38 16.51 2.67 1.04
C GLU A 38 16.78 1.16 0.88
N PHE A 39 15.75 0.38 0.61
CA PHE A 39 15.88 -1.05 0.38
C PHE A 39 16.74 -1.34 -0.85
N GLU A 40 16.50 -0.67 -1.97
CA GLU A 40 17.25 -0.87 -3.21
C GLU A 40 18.72 -0.48 -3.05
N THR A 41 19.01 0.52 -2.22
CA THR A 41 20.37 0.94 -1.86
C THR A 41 21.08 -0.12 -1.01
N LEU A 42 20.41 -0.67 0.00
CA LEU A 42 20.98 -1.65 0.93
C LEU A 42 21.00 -3.09 0.38
N CYS A 43 20.03 -3.42 -0.48
CA CYS A 43 19.81 -4.72 -1.09
C CYS A 43 19.57 -4.55 -2.60
N PRO A 44 20.61 -4.26 -3.39
CA PRO A 44 20.47 -4.13 -4.84
C PRO A 44 20.02 -5.44 -5.47
N GLU A 45 19.27 -5.32 -6.57
CA GLU A 45 18.78 -6.48 -7.32
C GLU A 45 19.95 -7.34 -7.86
N PRO A 46 19.96 -8.65 -7.59
CA PRO A 46 20.96 -9.56 -8.14
C PRO A 46 20.93 -9.58 -9.67
N LYS A 47 22.09 -9.33 -10.29
CA LYS A 47 22.23 -9.40 -11.75
C LYS A 47 22.48 -10.84 -12.20
N PRO A 48 21.83 -11.31 -13.27
CA PRO A 48 22.12 -12.63 -13.81
C PRO A 48 23.58 -12.67 -14.31
N PRO A 49 24.30 -13.79 -14.12
CA PRO A 49 25.56 -14.00 -14.79
C PRO A 49 25.33 -14.05 -16.30
N GLY A 50 26.37 -13.87 -17.09
CA GLY A 50 26.23 -13.88 -18.54
C GLY A 50 27.58 -14.02 -19.22
N LYS A 51 27.53 -14.00 -20.55
CA LYS A 51 28.74 -14.04 -21.39
C LYS A 51 28.67 -12.92 -22.41
N LEU A 52 29.83 -12.36 -22.72
CA LEU A 52 29.96 -11.42 -23.81
C LEU A 52 30.06 -12.20 -25.14
N THR A 53 29.09 -12.02 -26.03
CA THR A 53 29.08 -12.58 -27.37
C THR A 53 29.40 -11.49 -28.40
N LYS A 54 29.46 -11.85 -29.69
CA LYS A 54 29.65 -10.88 -30.78
C LYS A 54 28.48 -9.91 -30.90
N ASP A 55 27.29 -10.31 -30.44
CA ASP A 55 26.05 -9.54 -30.53
C ASP A 55 25.76 -8.75 -29.25
N GLY A 56 26.61 -8.87 -28.23
CA GLY A 56 26.51 -8.11 -26.97
C GLY A 56 26.56 -8.99 -25.72
N TRP A 57 26.09 -8.44 -24.60
CA TRP A 57 25.98 -9.18 -23.35
C TRP A 57 24.74 -10.08 -23.37
N GLU A 58 24.94 -11.39 -23.20
CA GLU A 58 23.86 -12.38 -23.13
C GLU A 58 23.70 -12.85 -21.67
N PRO A 59 22.62 -12.47 -20.96
CA PRO A 59 22.36 -12.91 -19.59
C PRO A 59 21.90 -14.37 -19.56
N ASN A 60 22.38 -15.13 -18.57
CA ASN A 60 21.96 -16.47 -18.25
C ASN A 60 20.95 -16.46 -17.09
N GLU A 61 19.69 -16.21 -17.42
CA GLU A 61 18.57 -16.26 -16.47
C GLU A 61 18.24 -17.71 -16.00
N GLY A 62 18.83 -18.71 -16.64
CA GLY A 62 18.71 -20.10 -16.24
C GLY A 62 19.56 -20.47 -15.02
N ASP A 63 20.49 -19.61 -14.60
CA ASP A 63 21.44 -19.91 -13.52
C ASP A 63 20.75 -20.11 -12.16
N GLU A 64 20.91 -21.29 -11.57
CA GLU A 64 20.24 -21.66 -10.31
C GLU A 64 20.75 -20.83 -9.10
N ASN A 65 22.01 -20.39 -9.14
CA ASN A 65 22.56 -19.55 -8.08
C ASN A 65 21.98 -18.13 -8.15
N TRP A 66 21.80 -17.57 -9.35
CA TRP A 66 21.10 -16.30 -9.55
C TRP A 66 19.63 -16.40 -9.10
N LYS A 67 18.90 -17.44 -9.51
CA LYS A 67 17.52 -17.66 -9.05
C LYS A 67 17.42 -17.74 -7.53
N THR A 68 18.37 -18.41 -6.89
CA THR A 68 18.45 -18.50 -5.43
C THR A 68 18.70 -17.11 -4.81
N GLN A 69 19.61 -16.32 -5.37
CA GLN A 69 19.84 -14.94 -4.92
C GLN A 69 18.61 -14.06 -5.11
N MET A 70 17.88 -14.19 -6.22
CA MET A 70 16.62 -13.50 -6.46
C MET A 70 15.55 -13.88 -5.43
N LEU A 71 15.44 -15.17 -5.08
CA LEU A 71 14.54 -15.61 -4.02
C LEU A 71 14.90 -15.00 -2.66
N HIS A 72 16.18 -14.96 -2.30
CA HIS A 72 16.64 -14.32 -1.07
C HIS A 72 16.39 -12.81 -1.06
N HIS A 73 16.60 -12.14 -2.19
CA HIS A 73 16.29 -10.73 -2.37
C HIS A 73 14.79 -10.47 -2.16
N GLY A 74 13.92 -11.26 -2.79
CA GLY A 74 12.47 -11.18 -2.60
C GLY A 74 12.04 -11.38 -1.14
N ARG A 75 12.66 -12.34 -0.44
CA ARG A 75 12.41 -12.55 1.00
C ARG A 75 12.83 -11.35 1.85
N ARG A 76 14.00 -10.77 1.57
CA ARG A 76 14.46 -9.55 2.26
C ARG A 76 13.56 -8.36 1.97
N ARG A 77 13.05 -8.23 0.75
CA ARG A 77 12.09 -7.18 0.38
C ARG A 77 10.82 -7.27 1.22
N MET A 78 10.26 -8.47 1.36
CA MET A 78 9.07 -8.67 2.19
C MET A 78 9.36 -8.37 3.67
N ALA A 79 10.49 -8.87 4.19
CA ALA A 79 10.90 -8.60 5.56
C ALA A 79 11.12 -7.10 5.84
N TYR A 80 11.77 -6.38 4.91
CA TYR A 80 11.92 -4.93 4.98
C TYR A 80 10.57 -4.22 5.06
N MET A 81 9.64 -4.59 4.18
CA MET A 81 8.28 -4.02 4.20
C MET A 81 7.60 -4.30 5.55
N ALA A 82 7.69 -5.51 6.10
CA ALA A 82 7.10 -5.84 7.39
C ALA A 82 7.66 -4.95 8.52
N ILE A 83 8.99 -4.84 8.62
CA ILE A 83 9.66 -4.07 9.68
C ILE A 83 9.31 -2.59 9.58
N LYS A 84 9.44 -1.99 8.38
CA LYS A 84 9.16 -0.55 8.18
C LYS A 84 7.69 -0.23 8.38
N THR A 85 6.81 -1.13 7.93
CA THR A 85 5.36 -0.94 8.08
C THR A 85 4.93 -1.00 9.54
N LEU A 86 5.48 -1.95 10.30
CA LEU A 86 5.14 -2.15 11.71
C LEU A 86 5.91 -1.23 12.65
N ALA A 87 6.80 -0.37 12.16
CA ALA A 87 7.56 0.57 13.00
C ALA A 87 6.66 1.47 13.86
N ALA A 88 5.44 1.75 13.41
CA ALA A 88 4.44 2.51 14.19
C ALA A 88 3.87 1.74 15.40
N SER A 89 4.19 0.45 15.55
CA SER A 89 3.73 -0.41 16.65
C SER A 89 4.68 -0.44 17.85
N ASP A 90 5.78 0.32 17.82
CA ASP A 90 6.80 0.35 18.88
C ASP A 90 7.30 -1.06 19.28
N ILE A 91 7.50 -1.94 18.29
CA ILE A 91 7.97 -3.32 18.53
C ILE A 91 9.45 -3.29 18.91
N GLU A 92 9.77 -3.90 20.04
CA GLU A 92 11.14 -4.25 20.43
C GLU A 92 11.49 -5.60 19.82
N TRP A 93 12.39 -5.61 18.83
CA TRP A 93 12.85 -6.84 18.18
C TRP A 93 14.04 -7.43 18.93
N ASP A 94 14.06 -8.76 19.09
CA ASP A 94 15.15 -9.47 19.77
C ASP A 94 16.36 -9.69 18.85
N THR A 95 16.10 -10.02 17.57
CA THR A 95 17.16 -10.38 16.62
C THR A 95 17.18 -9.53 15.36
N VAL A 96 16.09 -8.81 15.06
CA VAL A 96 16.03 -7.88 13.94
C VAL A 96 16.75 -6.57 14.30
N ASP A 97 17.75 -6.23 13.49
CA ASP A 97 18.40 -4.93 13.48
C ASP A 97 17.95 -4.18 12.21
N PRO A 98 17.20 -3.06 12.34
CA PRO A 98 16.75 -2.26 11.21
C PRO A 98 17.87 -1.81 10.27
N ASP A 99 19.08 -1.62 10.77
CA ASP A 99 20.23 -1.17 9.98
C ASP A 99 20.97 -2.33 9.29
N SER A 100 20.60 -3.59 9.58
CA SER A 100 21.27 -4.79 9.09
C SER A 100 20.35 -5.69 8.26
N PRO A 101 20.38 -5.60 6.91
CA PRO A 101 19.47 -6.34 6.02
C PRO A 101 19.51 -7.87 6.13
N LYS A 102 20.57 -8.41 6.72
CA LYS A 102 20.72 -9.85 6.93
C LYS A 102 19.85 -10.37 8.06
N THR A 103 19.46 -9.50 8.99
CA THR A 103 18.66 -9.86 10.17
C THR A 103 17.17 -9.74 9.91
N TRP A 104 16.75 -8.93 8.93
CA TRP A 104 15.35 -8.61 8.70
C TRP A 104 14.46 -9.84 8.53
N THR A 105 14.95 -10.90 7.90
CA THR A 105 14.19 -12.13 7.69
C THR A 105 13.82 -12.86 8.98
N ASN A 106 14.36 -12.46 10.14
CA ASN A 106 14.06 -13.03 11.44
C ASN A 106 12.76 -12.50 12.06
N TRP A 107 12.12 -11.48 11.49
CA TRP A 107 10.92 -10.86 12.08
C TRP A 107 9.80 -11.88 12.40
N GLU A 108 9.58 -12.89 11.55
CA GLU A 108 8.61 -13.96 11.84
C GLU A 108 9.05 -14.87 12.99
N THR A 109 10.36 -15.09 13.13
CA THR A 109 10.94 -15.87 14.22
C THR A 109 10.78 -15.12 15.53
N ASP A 110 11.13 -13.83 15.58
CA ASP A 110 10.95 -12.99 16.77
C ASP A 110 9.48 -12.97 17.22
N LEU A 111 8.52 -12.82 16.29
CA LEU A 111 7.09 -12.92 16.61
C LEU A 111 6.71 -14.32 17.14
N ARG A 112 7.24 -15.39 16.56
CA ARG A 112 6.96 -16.75 17.03
C ARG A 112 7.51 -16.97 18.45
N GLU A 113 8.71 -16.47 18.73
CA GLU A 113 9.37 -16.59 20.04
C GLU A 113 8.70 -15.71 21.10
N ALA A 114 8.12 -14.58 20.69
CA ALA A 114 7.23 -13.74 21.52
C ALA A 114 5.87 -14.40 21.84
N GLY A 115 5.60 -15.59 21.29
CA GLY A 115 4.40 -16.38 21.60
C GLY A 115 3.21 -16.15 20.66
N PHE A 116 3.41 -15.52 19.50
CA PHE A 116 2.37 -15.47 18.47
C PHE A 116 2.25 -16.81 17.75
N SER A 117 1.01 -17.28 17.57
CA SER A 117 0.73 -18.45 16.76
C SER A 117 0.92 -18.15 15.27
N GLN A 118 1.12 -19.18 14.44
CA GLN A 118 1.27 -19.01 13.00
C GLN A 118 0.05 -18.30 12.37
N VAL A 119 -1.16 -18.52 12.90
CA VAL A 119 -2.38 -17.86 12.41
C VAL A 119 -2.33 -16.36 12.67
N GLU A 120 -1.77 -15.94 13.79
CA GLU A 120 -1.64 -14.52 14.15
C GLU A 120 -0.52 -13.85 13.38
N ILE A 121 0.61 -14.54 13.21
CA ILE A 121 1.67 -14.08 12.31
C ILE A 121 1.09 -13.86 10.91
N ASN A 122 0.29 -14.79 10.39
CA ASN A 122 -0.38 -14.60 9.09
C ASN A 122 -1.30 -13.36 9.06
N ARG A 123 -2.00 -13.05 10.15
CA ARG A 123 -2.82 -11.81 10.25
C ARG A 123 -1.96 -10.55 10.30
N ILE A 124 -0.82 -10.59 10.99
CA ILE A 124 0.15 -9.50 11.00
C ILE A 124 0.74 -9.31 9.59
N THR A 125 1.09 -10.40 8.90
CA THR A 125 1.51 -10.35 7.49
C THR A 125 0.43 -9.74 6.61
N GLN A 126 -0.84 -10.13 6.81
CA GLN A 126 -1.96 -9.54 6.08
C GLN A 126 -2.09 -8.04 6.35
N LEU A 127 -1.94 -7.59 7.60
CA LEU A 127 -1.93 -6.17 7.95
C LEU A 127 -0.83 -5.41 7.18
N VAL A 128 0.36 -6.01 7.05
CA VAL A 128 1.45 -5.42 6.26
C VAL A 128 1.05 -5.29 4.78
N TRP A 129 0.42 -6.31 4.20
CA TRP A 129 -0.10 -6.24 2.83
C TRP A 129 -1.18 -5.17 2.69
N GLU A 130 -2.12 -5.10 3.63
CA GLU A 130 -3.17 -4.09 3.63
C GLU A 130 -2.58 -2.68 3.70
N ALA A 131 -1.51 -2.44 4.45
CA ALA A 131 -0.90 -1.11 4.48
C ALA A 131 -0.18 -0.73 3.17
N ASN A 132 0.33 -1.71 2.40
CA ASN A 132 1.19 -1.46 1.24
C ASN A 132 0.54 -1.72 -0.12
N CYS A 133 -0.60 -2.42 -0.17
CA CYS A 133 -1.22 -2.87 -1.41
C CYS A 133 -2.69 -2.46 -1.54
N LEU A 134 -3.14 -2.40 -2.78
CA LEU A 134 -4.56 -2.38 -3.12
C LEU A 134 -5.06 -3.83 -3.08
N ASP A 135 -6.07 -4.09 -2.27
CA ASP A 135 -6.82 -5.35 -2.28
C ASP A 135 -8.17 -5.16 -2.99
N GLU A 136 -8.79 -6.26 -3.41
CA GLU A 136 -10.07 -6.22 -4.13
C GLU A 136 -11.17 -5.58 -3.27
N GLU A 137 -11.10 -5.70 -1.94
CA GLU A 137 -12.09 -5.10 -1.06
C GLU A 137 -12.03 -3.56 -1.10
N LYS A 138 -10.82 -2.98 -1.10
CA LYS A 138 -10.60 -1.54 -1.30
C LYS A 138 -11.08 -1.10 -2.68
N LEU A 139 -10.82 -1.90 -3.72
CA LEU A 139 -11.29 -1.61 -5.07
C LEU A 139 -12.82 -1.63 -5.16
N GLU A 140 -13.47 -2.61 -4.54
CA GLU A 140 -14.93 -2.67 -4.45
C GLU A 140 -15.51 -1.50 -3.67
N ARG A 141 -14.94 -1.16 -2.51
CA ARG A 141 -15.36 0.00 -1.72
C ARG A 141 -15.21 1.28 -2.53
N ALA A 142 -14.08 1.46 -3.23
CA ALA A 142 -13.85 2.60 -4.10
C ALA A 142 -14.87 2.67 -5.24
N ARG A 143 -15.17 1.54 -5.90
CA ARG A 143 -16.22 1.46 -6.94
C ARG A 143 -17.59 1.87 -6.39
N LYS A 144 -17.98 1.36 -5.21
CA LYS A 144 -19.27 1.69 -4.57
C LYS A 144 -19.37 3.18 -4.23
N VAL A 145 -18.31 3.79 -3.71
CA VAL A 145 -18.26 5.23 -3.41
C VAL A 145 -18.37 6.05 -4.70
N PHE A 146 -17.62 5.68 -5.73
CA PHE A 146 -17.66 6.37 -7.03
C PHE A 146 -19.06 6.34 -7.68
N LEU A 147 -19.69 5.16 -7.73
CA LEU A 147 -21.03 5.01 -8.29
C LEU A 147 -22.09 5.80 -7.50
N ARG A 148 -21.95 5.87 -6.16
CA ARG A 148 -22.83 6.71 -5.32
C ARG A 148 -22.65 8.20 -5.65
N GLY A 149 -21.41 8.66 -5.85
CA GLY A 149 -21.11 10.04 -6.23
C GLY A 149 -21.79 10.44 -7.55
N GLN A 150 -21.70 9.59 -8.58
CA GLN A 150 -22.36 9.84 -9.87
C GLN A 150 -23.89 9.94 -9.75
N GLN A 151 -24.50 9.11 -8.89
CA GLN A 151 -25.94 9.16 -8.65
C GLN A 151 -26.36 10.49 -7.97
N GLN A 152 -25.56 11.02 -7.04
CA GLN A 152 -25.84 12.31 -6.41
C GLN A 152 -25.66 13.49 -7.36
N GLU A 153 -24.59 13.54 -8.15
CA GLU A 153 -24.37 14.60 -9.14
C GLU A 153 -25.47 14.63 -10.21
N SER A 154 -25.95 13.46 -10.64
CA SER A 154 -27.08 13.36 -11.58
C SER A 154 -28.41 13.85 -10.99
N GLY A 155 -28.59 13.77 -9.66
CA GLY A 155 -29.76 14.31 -8.96
C GLY A 155 -29.70 15.82 -8.75
N GLU A 156 -28.51 16.38 -8.54
CA GLU A 156 -28.29 17.83 -8.38
C GLU A 156 -28.32 18.58 -9.73
N SER A 157 -27.97 17.91 -10.83
CA SER A 157 -28.03 18.45 -12.20
C SER A 157 -29.45 18.46 -12.82
N SER A 158 -30.51 18.34 -12.02
CA SER A 158 -31.88 18.54 -12.48
C SER A 158 -32.10 20.04 -12.74
N GLY A 159 -31.97 20.45 -14.01
CA GLY A 159 -32.27 21.81 -14.46
C GLY A 159 -33.60 22.35 -13.92
N LEU A 160 -33.72 23.68 -13.86
CA LEU A 160 -34.92 24.39 -13.41
C LEU A 160 -36.18 23.76 -14.05
N PRO A 161 -37.19 23.30 -13.27
CA PRO A 161 -38.38 22.64 -13.81
C PRO A 161 -39.31 23.54 -14.62
N THR A 162 -38.95 24.80 -14.83
CA THR A 162 -39.87 25.83 -15.33
C THR A 162 -39.16 26.68 -16.37
N GLU A 163 -39.65 26.64 -17.61
CA GLU A 163 -39.38 27.70 -18.57
C GLU A 163 -39.78 29.04 -17.93
N PRO A 164 -38.94 30.09 -18.00
CA PRO A 164 -39.38 31.41 -17.59
C PRO A 164 -40.54 31.84 -18.49
N GLU A 165 -41.66 32.27 -17.89
CA GLU A 165 -42.75 32.90 -18.65
C GLU A 165 -42.16 34.05 -19.47
N SER A 166 -42.43 34.04 -20.78
CA SER A 166 -41.96 35.08 -21.70
C SER A 166 -42.33 36.46 -21.17
N THR A 167 -41.33 37.29 -20.90
CA THR A 167 -41.54 38.67 -20.48
C THR A 167 -42.20 39.45 -21.62
N PRO A 168 -43.26 40.25 -21.36
CA PRO A 168 -43.87 41.08 -22.38
C PRO A 168 -42.84 42.01 -23.01
N SER A 169 -42.74 42.00 -24.33
CA SER A 169 -41.88 42.91 -25.08
C SER A 169 -42.26 44.36 -24.76
N GLY A 170 -41.29 45.14 -24.26
CA GLY A 170 -41.50 46.54 -23.91
C GLY A 170 -41.92 47.39 -25.11
N GLU A 171 -42.77 48.39 -24.85
CA GLU A 171 -43.26 49.33 -25.85
C GLU A 171 -42.13 50.18 -26.46
N PRO A 172 -42.25 50.58 -27.74
CA PRO A 172 -41.20 51.31 -28.43
C PRO A 172 -41.04 52.74 -27.88
N ALA A 173 -39.79 53.16 -27.72
CA ALA A 173 -39.45 54.49 -27.22
C ALA A 173 -39.99 55.58 -28.16
N SER A 174 -40.71 56.54 -27.58
CA SER A 174 -41.19 57.73 -28.30
C SER A 174 -40.06 58.72 -28.53
N ALA A 175 -40.02 59.30 -29.74
CA ALA A 175 -38.99 60.22 -30.25
C ALA A 175 -39.09 61.64 -29.67
#